data_AF-A0A7C5AKG9-F1
#
_entry.id   AF-A0A7C5AKG9-F1
#
_cell.length_a   1.000
_cell.length_b   1.000
_cell.length_c   1.000
_cell.angle_alpha   90.00
_cell.angle_beta   90.00
_cell.angle_gamma   90.00
#
_symmetry.space_group_name_H-M   'P 1'
#
loop_
_entity.id
_entity.type
_entity.pdbx_description
1 polymer ?
#
loop_
_entity_poly.entity_id
_entity_poly.type
_entity_poly.pdbx_seq_one_letter_code
_entity_poly.pdbx_strand_id
1 'polypeptide(L)'
;MKSSFRFPLETVLRVRRLREEQARLELAQAQGQLARSYQALKETEILIRRVSAAFKERASRLWTAPDYQMVFRYLEHLKVSLQGWQERIAQEEAWVREKLKLLEQRHQECRLLERLREKKYAEFRRDLASYLESQTEAMVLARWSRF
;
A
#
# COMPACT_ATOMS: atom_id res chain seq x y z
N MET A 1 18.87 -3.26 -39.93
CA MET A 1 18.76 -2.12 -38.99
C MET A 1 17.72 -2.45 -37.93
N LYS A 2 18.12 -2.61 -36.65
CA LYS A 2 17.17 -2.77 -35.53
C LYS A 2 17.02 -1.41 -34.83
N SER A 3 16.17 -0.52 -35.33
CA SER A 3 15.81 0.70 -34.60
C SER A 3 14.79 0.35 -33.52
N SER A 4 15.25 -0.25 -32.42
CA SER A 4 14.39 -0.44 -31.25
C SER A 4 14.20 0.90 -30.54
N PHE A 5 12.95 1.24 -30.20
CA PHE A 5 12.64 2.44 -29.42
C PHE A 5 13.33 2.39 -28.07
N ARG A 6 14.09 3.43 -27.74
CA ARG A 6 14.71 3.60 -26.42
C ARG A 6 14.14 4.84 -25.76
N PHE A 7 13.48 4.65 -24.64
CA PHE A 7 12.97 5.76 -23.85
C PHE A 7 14.11 6.37 -23.00
N PRO A 8 14.43 7.66 -23.13
CA PRO A 8 15.57 8.26 -22.43
C PRO A 8 15.47 8.17 -20.90
N LEU A 9 14.26 8.12 -20.36
CA LEU A 9 13.99 8.06 -18.91
C LEU A 9 13.58 6.66 -18.44
N GLU A 10 13.93 5.60 -19.17
CA GLU A 10 13.55 4.22 -18.82
C GLU A 10 14.08 3.80 -17.44
N THR A 11 15.33 4.14 -17.12
CA THR A 11 15.93 3.87 -15.80
C THR A 11 15.19 4.61 -14.69
N VAL A 12 14.80 5.87 -14.94
CA VAL A 12 14.04 6.68 -13.97
C VAL A 12 12.66 6.06 -13.75
N LEU A 13 11.97 5.67 -14.82
CA LEU A 13 10.67 4.99 -14.75
C LEU A 13 10.77 3.69 -13.94
N ARG A 14 11.82 2.90 -14.15
CA ARG A 14 12.07 1.67 -13.38
C ARG A 14 12.26 1.95 -11.89
N VAL A 15 13.07 2.95 -11.54
CA VAL A 15 13.29 3.34 -10.13
C VAL A 15 11.98 3.83 -9.50
N ARG A 16 11.16 4.59 -10.23
CA ARG A 16 9.85 5.04 -9.71
C ARG A 16 8.88 3.88 -9.47
N ARG A 17 8.82 2.90 -10.38
CA ARG A 17 8.03 1.68 -10.18
C ARG A 17 8.46 0.91 -8.94
N LEU A 18 9.76 0.75 -8.73
CA LEU A 18 10.28 0.11 -7.51
C LEU A 18 9.88 0.88 -6.24
N ARG A 19 9.90 2.22 -6.27
CA ARG A 19 9.43 3.04 -5.14
C ARG A 19 7.94 2.93 -4.90
N GLU A 20 7.13 2.80 -5.95
CA GLU A 20 5.70 2.54 -5.83
C GLU A 20 5.44 1.16 -5.21
N GLU A 21 6.15 0.13 -5.67
CA GLU A 21 6.08 -1.22 -5.08
C GLU A 21 6.49 -1.21 -3.61
N GLN A 22 7.57 -0.51 -3.26
CA GLN A 22 7.99 -0.33 -1.87
C GLN A 22 6.90 0.36 -1.03
N ALA A 23 6.29 1.44 -1.54
CA ALA A 23 5.20 2.12 -0.84
C ALA A 23 3.97 1.19 -0.64
N ARG A 24 3.67 0.29 -1.59
CA ARG A 24 2.62 -0.72 -1.42
C ARG A 24 2.95 -1.72 -0.31
N LEU A 25 4.20 -2.18 -0.24
CA LEU A 25 4.65 -3.08 0.82
C LEU A 25 4.56 -2.41 2.20
N GLU A 26 5.01 -1.16 2.31
CA GLU A 26 4.93 -0.39 3.55
C GLU A 26 3.47 -0.17 4.00
N LEU A 27 2.56 0.12 3.06
CA LEU A 27 1.13 0.22 3.33
C LEU A 27 0.56 -1.11 3.84
N ALA A 28 0.89 -2.22 3.18
CA ALA A 28 0.43 -3.55 3.60
C ALA A 28 0.93 -3.91 5.01
N GLN A 29 2.17 -3.55 5.34
CA GLN A 29 2.73 -3.72 6.69
C GLN A 29 1.97 -2.89 7.73
N ALA A 30 1.69 -1.61 7.43
CA ALA A 30 0.93 -0.74 8.32
C ALA A 30 -0.50 -1.26 8.54
N GLN A 31 -1.18 -1.72 7.48
CA GLN A 31 -2.49 -2.35 7.58
C GLN A 31 -2.44 -3.65 8.40
N GLY A 32 -1.39 -4.45 8.23
CA GLY A 32 -1.19 -5.67 9.01
C GLY A 32 -0.98 -5.39 10.51
N GLN A 33 -0.27 -4.33 10.86
CA GLN A 33 -0.11 -3.89 12.25
C GLN A 33 -1.45 -3.44 12.84
N LEU A 34 -2.17 -2.58 12.12
CA LEU A 34 -3.49 -2.10 12.51
C LEU A 34 -4.48 -3.26 12.77
N ALA A 35 -4.51 -4.24 11.87
CA ALA A 35 -5.36 -5.42 12.02
C ALA A 35 -5.02 -6.23 13.28
N ARG A 36 -3.74 -6.37 13.62
CA ARG A 36 -3.30 -7.06 14.85
C ARG A 36 -3.73 -6.29 16.10
N SER A 37 -3.62 -4.97 16.11
CA SER A 37 -4.07 -4.14 17.24
C SER A 37 -5.58 -4.20 17.43
N TYR A 38 -6.36 -4.19 16.34
CA TYR A 38 -7.80 -4.42 16.39
C TYR A 38 -8.16 -5.80 16.95
N GLN A 39 -7.41 -6.84 16.57
CA GLN A 39 -7.60 -8.18 17.10
C GLN A 39 -7.29 -8.23 18.60
N ALA A 40 -6.18 -7.63 19.04
CA ALA A 40 -5.80 -7.56 20.45
C ALA A 40 -6.82 -6.79 21.30
N LEU A 41 -7.38 -5.69 20.77
CA LEU A 41 -8.48 -4.96 21.41
C LEU A 41 -9.69 -5.87 21.61
N LYS A 42 -10.13 -6.56 20.55
CA LYS A 42 -11.28 -7.47 20.59
C LYS A 42 -11.06 -8.62 21.58
N GLU A 43 -9.88 -9.21 21.60
CA GLU A 43 -9.51 -10.26 22.56
C GLU A 43 -9.55 -9.73 24.01
N THR A 44 -9.06 -8.51 24.25
CA THR A 44 -9.11 -7.84 25.55
C THR A 44 -10.56 -7.58 26.00
N GLU A 45 -11.43 -7.11 25.10
CA GLU A 45 -12.86 -6.93 25.39
C GLU A 45 -13.55 -8.25 25.75
N ILE A 46 -13.24 -9.33 25.02
CA ILE A 46 -13.76 -10.67 25.32
C ILE A 46 -13.28 -11.13 26.69
N LEU A 47 -12.01 -10.90 27.04
CA LEU A 47 -11.46 -11.23 28.36
C LEU A 47 -12.19 -10.46 29.47
N ILE A 48 -12.39 -9.15 29.31
CA ILE A 48 -13.14 -8.34 30.29
C ILE A 48 -14.54 -8.90 30.50
N ARG A 49 -15.25 -9.24 29.42
CA ARG A 49 -16.60 -9.83 29.50
C ARG A 49 -16.59 -11.18 30.22
N ARG A 50 -15.64 -12.06 29.90
CA ARG A 50 -15.49 -13.38 30.52
C ARG A 50 -15.20 -13.28 32.01
N VAL A 51 -14.24 -12.43 32.39
CA VAL A 51 -13.88 -12.21 33.80
C VAL A 51 -15.05 -11.62 34.58
N SER A 52 -15.75 -10.64 34.00
CA SER A 52 -16.92 -10.01 34.61
C SER A 52 -18.09 -10.99 34.77
N ALA A 53 -18.32 -11.87 33.80
CA ALA A 53 -19.35 -12.90 33.87
C ALA A 53 -19.00 -13.97 34.93
N ALA A 54 -17.76 -14.48 34.92
CA ALA A 54 -17.28 -15.44 35.91
C ALA A 54 -17.33 -14.88 37.33
N PHE A 55 -17.06 -13.59 37.49
CA PHE A 55 -17.19 -12.88 38.76
C PHE A 55 -18.65 -12.83 39.23
N LYS A 56 -19.61 -12.51 38.34
CA LYS A 56 -21.04 -12.49 38.65
C LYS A 56 -21.60 -13.87 39.00
N GLU A 57 -21.25 -14.92 38.24
CA GLU A 57 -21.70 -16.28 38.49
C GLU A 57 -21.21 -16.83 39.84
N ARG A 58 -19.94 -16.53 40.16
CA ARG A 58 -19.33 -16.95 41.43
C ARG A 58 -19.67 -16.05 42.61
N ALA A 59 -20.31 -14.90 42.42
CA ALA A 59 -20.74 -14.03 43.52
C ALA A 59 -21.73 -14.70 44.49
N SER A 60 -22.31 -15.84 44.07
CA SER A 60 -23.12 -16.74 44.92
C SER A 60 -22.28 -17.58 45.91
N ARG A 61 -20.95 -17.61 45.77
CA ARG A 61 -20.01 -18.26 46.71
C ARG A 61 -19.46 -17.24 47.71
N LEU A 62 -19.02 -17.69 48.88
CA LEU A 62 -18.34 -16.86 49.87
C LEU A 62 -16.94 -16.48 49.36
N TRP A 63 -16.85 -15.34 48.67
CA TRP A 63 -15.57 -14.76 48.28
C TRP A 63 -14.88 -14.13 49.49
N THR A 64 -13.56 -14.30 49.58
CA THR A 64 -12.77 -13.58 50.57
C THR A 64 -12.42 -12.18 50.04
N ALA A 65 -12.15 -11.23 50.94
CA ALA A 65 -11.72 -9.89 50.54
C ALA A 65 -10.48 -9.87 49.61
N PRO A 66 -9.46 -10.73 49.81
CA PRO A 66 -8.35 -10.89 48.86
C PRO A 66 -8.77 -11.29 47.44
N ASP A 67 -9.76 -12.18 47.30
CA ASP A 67 -10.23 -12.63 45.98
C ASP A 67 -10.84 -11.48 45.18
N TYR A 68 -11.63 -10.63 45.85
CA TYR A 68 -12.20 -9.41 45.27
C TYR A 68 -11.12 -8.44 44.81
N GLN A 69 -10.12 -8.18 45.65
CA GLN A 69 -9.04 -7.26 45.31
C GLN A 69 -8.23 -7.75 44.10
N MET A 70 -7.96 -9.06 44.03
CA MET A 70 -7.24 -9.64 42.90
C MET A 70 -8.00 -9.46 41.57
N VAL A 71 -9.29 -9.80 41.54
CA VAL A 71 -10.11 -9.66 40.33
C VAL A 71 -10.30 -8.21 39.94
N PHE A 72 -10.50 -7.32 40.91
CA PHE A 72 -10.66 -5.90 40.65
C PHE A 72 -9.39 -5.29 40.02
N ARG A 73 -8.21 -5.57 40.59
CA ARG A 73 -6.92 -5.12 40.02
C ARG A 73 -6.71 -5.66 38.61
N TYR A 74 -7.08 -6.92 38.37
CA TYR A 74 -6.97 -7.51 37.04
C TYR A 74 -7.90 -6.82 36.03
N LEU A 75 -9.15 -6.52 36.41
CA LEU A 75 -10.08 -5.77 35.56
C LEU A 75 -9.60 -4.34 35.31
N GLU A 76 -9.01 -3.66 36.29
CA GLU A 76 -8.38 -2.35 36.08
C GLU A 76 -7.24 -2.44 35.07
N HIS A 77 -6.35 -3.43 35.21
CA HIS A 77 -5.27 -3.64 34.25
C HIS A 77 -5.79 -3.88 32.82
N LEU A 78 -6.88 -4.66 32.67
CA LEU A 78 -7.51 -4.89 31.36
C LEU A 78 -8.14 -3.61 30.79
N LYS A 79 -8.73 -2.74 31.63
CA LYS A 79 -9.26 -1.44 31.19
C LYS A 79 -8.16 -0.49 30.71
N VAL A 80 -7.04 -0.42 31.44
CA VAL A 80 -5.88 0.37 31.03
C VAL A 80 -5.30 -0.17 29.71
N SER A 81 -5.20 -1.49 29.59
CA SER A 81 -4.77 -2.14 28.35
C SER A 81 -5.70 -1.80 27.18
N LEU A 82 -7.02 -1.80 27.41
CA LEU A 82 -8.02 -1.44 26.41
C LEU A 82 -7.84 0.00 25.92
N GLN A 83 -7.63 0.95 26.83
CA GLN A 83 -7.32 2.35 26.47
C GLN A 83 -6.02 2.44 25.65
N GLY A 84 -4.96 1.73 26.07
CA GLY A 84 -3.70 1.68 25.34
C GLY A 84 -3.86 1.11 23.93
N TRP A 85 -4.71 0.09 23.73
CA TRP A 85 -5.02 -0.42 22.39
C TRP A 85 -5.78 0.58 21.54
N GLN A 86 -6.73 1.33 22.11
CA GLN A 86 -7.47 2.37 21.39
C GLN A 86 -6.56 3.51 20.92
N GLU A 87 -5.68 3.98 21.80
CA GLU A 87 -4.69 5.01 21.45
C GLU A 87 -3.74 4.52 20.36
N ARG A 88 -3.27 3.27 20.48
CA ARG A 88 -2.40 2.64 19.48
C ARG A 88 -3.09 2.49 18.13
N ILE A 89 -4.35 2.06 18.10
CA ILE A 89 -5.15 1.97 16.88
C ILE A 89 -5.27 3.35 16.23
N ALA A 90 -5.54 4.40 17.00
CA ALA A 90 -5.63 5.76 16.45
C ALA A 90 -4.31 6.21 15.80
N GLN A 91 -3.16 5.89 16.42
CA GLN A 91 -1.84 6.17 15.85
C GLN A 91 -1.58 5.35 14.58
N GLU A 92 -1.89 4.06 14.60
CA GLU A 92 -1.71 3.16 13.45
C GLU A 92 -2.63 3.53 12.28
N GLU A 93 -3.85 4.01 12.56
CA GLU A 93 -4.75 4.56 11.52
C GLU A 93 -4.19 5.82 10.88
N ALA A 94 -3.64 6.74 11.68
CA ALA A 94 -2.98 7.93 11.15
C ALA A 94 -1.80 7.53 10.25
N TRP A 95 -1.01 6.54 10.68
CA TRP A 95 0.10 6.00 9.90
C TRP A 95 -0.35 5.36 8.58
N VAL A 96 -1.42 4.56 8.59
CA VAL A 96 -2.00 3.99 7.36
C VAL A 96 -2.44 5.10 6.40
N ARG A 97 -3.07 6.17 6.90
CA ARG A 97 -3.47 7.32 6.06
C ARG A 97 -2.26 8.02 5.44
N GLU A 98 -1.17 8.17 6.18
CA GLU A 98 0.08 8.72 5.64
C GLU A 98 0.68 7.83 4.55
N LYS A 99 0.70 6.51 4.75
CA LYS A 99 1.19 5.56 3.74
C LYS A 99 0.32 5.51 2.49
N LEU A 100 -1.00 5.65 2.64
CA LEU A 100 -1.91 5.80 1.50
C LEU A 100 -1.58 7.04 0.67
N LYS A 101 -1.40 8.20 1.31
CA LYS A 101 -1.02 9.44 0.62
C LYS A 101 0.33 9.30 -0.09
N LEU A 102 1.31 8.66 0.56
CA LEU A 102 2.60 8.41 -0.06
C LEU A 102 2.49 7.51 -1.30
N LEU A 103 1.71 6.43 -1.20
CA LEU A 103 1.47 5.54 -2.33
C LEU A 103 0.80 6.28 -3.49
N GLU A 104 -0.20 7.11 -3.20
CA GLU A 104 -0.88 7.92 -4.21
C GLU A 104 0.09 8.86 -4.94
N GLN A 105 0.95 9.56 -4.20
CA GLN A 105 1.98 10.43 -4.77
C GLN A 105 2.93 9.63 -5.69
N ARG A 106 3.41 8.47 -5.24
CA ARG A 106 4.29 7.62 -6.06
C ARG A 106 3.59 7.08 -7.29
N HIS A 107 2.32 6.72 -7.19
CA HIS A 107 1.51 6.30 -8.32
C HIS A 107 1.36 7.41 -9.37
N GLN A 108 1.05 8.63 -8.93
CA GLN A 108 0.94 9.80 -9.82
C GLN A 108 2.28 10.09 -10.52
N GLU A 109 3.39 10.06 -9.78
CA GLU A 109 4.73 10.23 -10.33
C GLU A 109 5.10 9.18 -11.40
N CYS A 110 4.70 7.92 -11.21
CA CYS A 110 4.86 6.85 -12.19
C CYS A 110 3.99 7.11 -13.43
N ARG A 111 2.70 7.38 -13.24
CA ARG A 111 1.74 7.63 -14.32
C ARG A 111 2.14 8.76 -15.24
N LEU A 112 2.72 9.83 -14.71
CA LEU A 112 3.22 10.95 -15.51
C LEU A 112 4.34 10.51 -16.47
N LEU A 113 5.30 9.70 -15.99
CA LEU A 113 6.39 9.19 -16.83
C LEU A 113 5.92 8.16 -17.84
N GLU A 114 4.96 7.31 -17.47
CA GLU A 114 4.34 6.36 -18.40
C GLU A 114 3.66 7.07 -19.57
N ARG A 115 2.84 8.10 -19.27
CA ARG A 115 2.22 8.92 -20.32
C ARG A 115 3.26 9.61 -21.21
N LEU A 116 4.37 10.08 -20.64
CA LEU A 116 5.44 10.70 -21.41
C LEU A 116 6.15 9.68 -22.31
N ARG A 117 6.38 8.46 -21.82
CA ARG A 117 6.89 7.35 -22.62
C ARG A 117 5.96 6.99 -23.77
N GLU A 118 4.66 6.89 -23.52
CA GLU A 118 3.64 6.60 -24.55
C GLU A 118 3.62 7.66 -25.64
N LYS A 119 3.68 8.94 -25.27
CA LYS A 119 3.78 10.05 -26.24
C LYS A 119 5.04 9.93 -27.10
N LYS A 120 6.20 9.72 -26.48
CA LYS A 120 7.47 9.57 -27.20
C LYS A 120 7.50 8.34 -28.10
N TYR A 121 6.85 7.25 -27.68
CA TYR A 121 6.69 6.06 -28.50
C TYR A 121 5.79 6.32 -29.71
N ALA A 122 4.69 7.07 -29.53
CA ALA A 122 3.81 7.45 -30.62
C ALA A 122 4.52 8.35 -31.65
N GLU A 123 5.32 9.32 -31.19
CA GLU A 123 6.20 10.15 -32.05
C GLU A 123 7.16 9.28 -32.84
N PHE A 124 7.92 8.40 -32.18
CA PHE A 124 8.85 7.49 -32.84
C PHE A 124 8.19 6.62 -33.92
N ARG A 125 6.97 6.12 -33.67
CA ARG A 125 6.23 5.34 -34.69
C ARG A 125 5.85 6.16 -35.91
N ARG A 126 5.48 7.44 -35.72
CA ARG A 126 5.14 8.34 -36.84
C ARG A 126 6.39 8.64 -37.67
N ASP A 127 7.50 8.94 -37.02
CA ASP A 127 8.77 9.22 -37.70
C ASP A 127 9.27 7.99 -38.46
N LEU A 128 9.14 6.80 -37.87
CA LEU A 128 9.49 5.55 -38.54
C LEU A 128 8.59 5.28 -39.76
N ALA A 129 7.29 5.52 -39.65
CA ALA A 129 6.37 5.35 -40.78
C ALA A 129 6.73 6.31 -41.93
N SER A 130 6.93 7.59 -41.64
CA SER A 130 7.33 8.59 -42.63
C SER A 130 8.69 8.26 -43.27
N TYR A 131 9.66 7.79 -42.49
CA TYR A 131 10.94 7.32 -43.02
C TYR A 131 10.76 6.14 -43.99
N LEU A 132 9.97 5.14 -43.62
CA LEU A 132 9.71 3.98 -44.47
C LEU A 132 8.98 4.37 -45.77
N GLU A 133 7.99 5.26 -45.68
CA GLU A 133 7.30 5.82 -46.85
C GLU A 133 8.29 6.50 -47.80
N SER A 134 9.14 7.40 -47.29
CA SER A 134 10.16 8.08 -48.12
C SER A 134 11.16 7.12 -48.77
N GLN A 135 11.54 6.05 -48.07
CA GLN A 135 12.42 5.01 -48.63
C GLN A 135 11.70 4.23 -49.74
N THR A 136 10.42 3.90 -49.56
CA THR A 136 9.65 3.20 -50.59
C THR A 136 9.46 4.07 -51.83
N GLU A 137 9.16 5.36 -51.68
CA GLU A 137 9.05 6.31 -52.78
C GLU A 137 10.38 6.44 -53.54
N ALA A 138 11.49 6.60 -52.82
CA ALA A 138 12.82 6.67 -53.42
C ALA A 138 13.19 5.38 -54.19
N MET A 139 12.85 4.20 -53.65
CA MET A 139 13.05 2.92 -54.35
C MET A 139 12.20 2.81 -55.61
N VAL A 140 10.94 3.25 -55.55
CA VAL A 140 10.05 3.29 -56.72
C VAL A 140 10.65 4.22 -57.78
N LEU A 141 10.95 5.46 -57.44
CA LEU A 141 11.54 6.44 -58.37
C LEU A 141 12.85 5.93 -58.99
N ALA A 142 13.75 5.34 -58.20
CA ALA A 142 15.01 4.77 -58.68
C ALA A 142 14.83 3.55 -59.60
N ARG A 143 13.68 2.86 -59.53
CA ARG A 143 13.31 1.78 -60.45
C ARG A 143 12.77 2.33 -61.76
N TRP A 144 11.96 3.40 -61.71
CA TRP A 144 11.42 4.06 -62.90
C TRP A 144 12.50 4.80 -63.69
N SER A 145 13.51 5.38 -63.03
CA SER A 145 14.62 6.09 -63.69
C SER A 145 15.68 5.17 -64.34
N ARG A 146 15.52 3.84 -64.27
CA ARG A 146 16.39 2.86 -64.94
C ARG A 146 15.80 2.33 -66.25
N PHE A 147 14.57 2.72 -66.58
CA PHE A 147 13.94 2.52 -67.89
C PHE A 147 13.96 3.84 -68.65
#